data_AF-A0A7K0R534-F1
#
_entry.id   AF-A0A7K0R534-F1
#
_cell.length_a   1.000
_cell.length_b   1.000
_cell.length_c   1.000
_cell.angle_alpha   90.00
_cell.angle_beta   90.00
_cell.angle_gamma   90.00
#
_symmetry.space_group_name_H-M   'P 1'
#
loop_
_entity.id
_entity.type
_entity.pdbx_description
1 polymer ?
#
loop_
_entity_poly.entity_id
_entity_poly.type
_entity_poly.pdbx_seq_one_letter_code
_entity_poly.pdbx_strand_id
1 'polypeptide(L)'
;MSQTAVIHEQKAVPQPQQHGKPGGFLYRANIFTGLIGGIGAAVITYVIGDKLVPWGTQNADFSQVGLNALVFCTFAAWVIGFMAGIGAFAGPIRWALGHDLTHIDAEYMAGKGQGRMKYWKYTTDHKVVGIQYLIMALVLFGFGGFFAMLIRTELGATWREVFDPNFYNSLIGTHGIVMIIAMIIVVAGPLGNFIMPLMIGARDMAFPRLNALSFWLLFAAVPPLVLNLVMGGIRDGWTAYQPLGTQAPIGMIGYQVCIITFAFSTGIAGVNLITTIVTMRARGMTWARTPIFIIGTLAAAIMGLIWFPMFQYAQVLAASDKVLGTSFFIPQQGGSVWLYENLFWLLGHPEVYVIVVPATAGILELMVVFLRKPLFSYKLAVAGFAGVVGISAVVWVHHMYMTGFAPAAGYPFMLSTELISIPFGFLVLVMLGTM
;
A
#
# COMPACT_ATOMS: atom_id res chain seq x y z
N MET A 1 -0.03 4.50 51.29
CA MET A 1 -1.03 5.14 50.42
C MET A 1 -1.11 4.35 49.12
N SER A 2 -2.04 3.40 49.01
CA SER A 2 -2.27 2.65 47.78
C SER A 2 -3.21 3.44 46.88
N GLN A 3 -2.69 4.12 45.87
CA GLN A 3 -3.52 4.59 44.76
C GLN A 3 -3.71 3.42 43.79
N THR A 4 -4.72 2.60 44.07
CA THR A 4 -5.29 1.69 43.09
C THR A 4 -5.74 2.51 41.88
N ALA A 5 -5.23 2.15 40.70
CA ALA A 5 -5.70 2.68 39.44
C ALA A 5 -7.23 2.60 39.40
N VAL A 6 -7.89 3.75 39.29
CA VAL A 6 -9.33 3.80 39.06
C VAL A 6 -9.57 3.19 37.69
N ILE A 7 -9.93 1.90 37.67
CA ILE A 7 -10.58 1.30 36.51
C ILE A 7 -11.91 2.03 36.41
N HIS A 8 -12.00 3.01 35.52
CA HIS A 8 -13.31 3.58 35.17
C HIS A 8 -14.20 2.40 34.80
N GLU A 9 -15.22 2.13 35.61
CA GLU A 9 -16.27 1.18 35.28
C GLU A 9 -16.68 1.43 33.83
N GLN A 10 -16.66 0.36 33.03
CA GLN A 10 -17.17 0.40 31.67
C GLN A 10 -18.66 0.70 31.76
N LYS A 11 -19.04 1.97 31.82
CA LYS A 11 -20.42 2.38 31.53
C LYS A 11 -20.74 1.81 30.15
N ALA A 12 -21.68 0.87 30.12
CA ALA A 12 -22.17 0.30 28.88
C ALA A 12 -22.61 1.46 27.99
N VAL A 13 -21.92 1.64 26.86
CA VAL A 13 -22.30 2.64 25.87
C VAL A 13 -23.66 2.19 25.33
N PRO A 14 -24.73 3.00 25.45
CA PRO A 14 -26.04 2.65 24.94
C PRO A 14 -25.91 2.25 23.47
N GLN A 15 -26.30 1.01 23.15
CA GLN A 15 -26.29 0.55 21.77
C GLN A 15 -27.54 1.10 21.07
N PRO A 16 -27.42 1.63 19.84
CA PRO A 16 -28.59 2.03 19.05
C PRO A 16 -29.53 0.82 18.85
N GLN A 17 -30.83 1.09 18.63
CA GLN A 17 -31.79 0.03 18.29
C GLN A 17 -31.31 -0.70 17.03
N GLN A 18 -31.20 -2.02 17.13
CA GLN A 18 -30.70 -2.85 16.05
C GLN A 18 -31.87 -3.37 15.21
N HIS A 19 -31.77 -3.18 13.90
CA HIS A 19 -32.76 -3.67 12.95
C HIS A 19 -32.15 -4.78 12.08
N GLY A 20 -32.47 -6.04 12.36
CA GLY A 20 -32.02 -7.19 11.56
C GLY A 20 -31.74 -8.44 12.39
N LYS A 21 -31.58 -9.59 11.72
CA LYS A 21 -31.14 -10.85 12.34
C LYS A 21 -29.62 -11.01 12.18
N PRO A 22 -28.89 -11.41 13.24
CA PRO A 22 -27.45 -11.68 13.14
C PRO A 22 -27.17 -12.87 12.21
N GLY A 23 -25.95 -12.96 11.69
CA GLY A 23 -25.49 -14.12 10.91
C GLY A 23 -25.42 -13.88 9.40
N GLY A 24 -25.96 -14.81 8.60
CA GLY A 24 -25.98 -14.73 7.13
C GLY A 24 -24.62 -15.00 6.45
N PHE A 25 -24.41 -14.44 5.25
CA PHE A 25 -23.21 -14.68 4.45
C PHE A 25 -21.92 -14.29 5.19
N LEU A 26 -21.95 -13.22 5.99
CA LEU A 26 -20.82 -12.74 6.79
C LEU A 26 -20.19 -13.85 7.66
N TYR A 27 -20.99 -14.79 8.17
CA TYR A 27 -20.49 -15.83 9.08
C TYR A 27 -19.83 -16.99 8.32
N ARG A 28 -20.26 -17.20 7.08
CA ARG A 28 -19.73 -18.22 6.18
C ARG A 28 -18.50 -17.71 5.42
N ALA A 29 -18.41 -16.40 5.19
CA ALA A 29 -17.33 -15.75 4.48
C ALA A 29 -15.97 -15.96 5.16
N ASN A 30 -14.97 -16.31 4.36
CA ASN A 30 -13.59 -16.56 4.73
C ASN A 30 -12.68 -16.50 3.49
N ILE A 31 -11.38 -16.73 3.66
CA ILE A 31 -10.42 -16.70 2.56
C ILE A 31 -10.81 -17.64 1.41
N PHE A 32 -11.32 -18.85 1.68
CA PHE A 32 -11.70 -19.80 0.63
C PHE A 32 -12.90 -19.32 -0.16
N THR A 33 -13.92 -18.74 0.49
CA THR A 33 -15.04 -18.13 -0.24
C THR A 33 -14.60 -16.91 -1.04
N GLY A 34 -13.62 -16.16 -0.52
CA GLY A 34 -12.91 -15.11 -1.26
C GLY A 34 -12.24 -15.65 -2.53
N LEU A 35 -11.41 -16.69 -2.41
CA LEU A 35 -10.73 -17.31 -3.54
C LEU A 35 -11.73 -17.86 -4.57
N ILE A 36 -12.76 -18.59 -4.13
CA ILE A 36 -13.82 -19.11 -5.03
C ILE A 36 -14.53 -17.96 -5.74
N GLY A 37 -14.91 -16.90 -5.00
CA GLY A 37 -15.56 -15.73 -5.57
C GLY A 37 -14.69 -14.99 -6.59
N GLY A 38 -13.41 -14.82 -6.29
CA GLY A 38 -12.44 -14.19 -7.19
C GLY A 38 -12.19 -15.02 -8.45
N ILE A 39 -11.91 -16.32 -8.31
CA ILE A 39 -11.69 -17.22 -9.47
C ILE A 39 -12.95 -17.28 -10.32
N GLY A 40 -14.12 -17.47 -9.69
CA GLY A 40 -15.40 -17.51 -10.38
C GLY A 40 -15.68 -16.24 -11.18
N ALA A 41 -15.49 -15.07 -10.57
CA ALA A 41 -15.66 -13.78 -11.24
C ALA A 41 -14.69 -13.62 -12.42
N ALA A 42 -13.40 -13.92 -12.22
CA ALA A 42 -12.39 -13.85 -13.27
C ALA A 42 -12.71 -14.77 -14.45
N VAL A 43 -13.07 -16.04 -14.19
CA VAL A 43 -13.40 -17.02 -15.24
C VAL A 43 -14.66 -16.61 -16.00
N ILE A 44 -15.72 -16.17 -15.30
CA ILE A 44 -16.95 -15.69 -15.95
C ILE A 44 -16.66 -14.50 -16.84
N THR A 45 -15.92 -13.51 -16.32
CA THR A 45 -15.54 -12.31 -17.09
C THR A 45 -14.69 -12.68 -18.29
N TYR A 46 -13.74 -13.61 -18.16
CA TYR A 46 -12.93 -14.07 -19.28
C TYR A 46 -13.78 -14.77 -20.34
N VAL A 47 -14.61 -15.76 -19.97
CA VAL A 47 -15.43 -16.54 -20.91
C VAL A 47 -16.48 -15.68 -21.63
N ILE A 48 -17.07 -14.70 -20.94
CA ILE A 48 -18.00 -13.76 -21.56
C ILE A 48 -17.24 -12.76 -22.42
N GLY A 49 -16.15 -12.19 -21.88
CA GLY A 49 -15.36 -11.17 -22.56
C GLY A 49 -14.70 -11.67 -23.84
N ASP A 50 -14.16 -12.89 -23.84
CA ASP A 50 -13.56 -13.56 -25.00
C ASP A 50 -14.50 -13.59 -26.22
N LYS A 51 -15.81 -13.73 -25.98
CA LYS A 51 -16.86 -13.70 -27.01
C LYS A 51 -17.22 -12.30 -27.49
N LEU A 52 -16.92 -11.26 -26.70
CA LEU A 52 -17.26 -9.87 -26.96
C LEU A 52 -16.06 -9.05 -27.48
N VAL A 53 -14.85 -9.57 -27.33
CA VAL A 53 -13.62 -8.89 -27.71
C VAL A 53 -13.44 -8.93 -29.23
N PRO A 54 -13.27 -7.76 -29.88
CA PRO A 54 -12.89 -7.71 -31.28
C PRO A 54 -11.41 -8.10 -31.45
N TRP A 55 -11.19 -9.39 -31.73
CA TRP A 55 -9.87 -9.96 -32.01
C TRP A 55 -9.21 -9.26 -33.21
N GLY A 56 -7.93 -8.88 -33.06
CA GLY A 56 -7.14 -8.23 -34.10
C GLY A 56 -7.09 -6.69 -34.06
N THR A 57 -7.74 -6.05 -33.09
CA THR A 57 -7.62 -4.60 -32.88
C THR A 57 -6.27 -4.25 -32.22
N GLN A 58 -5.48 -3.40 -32.90
CA GLN A 58 -4.23 -2.85 -32.39
C GLN A 58 -4.31 -1.32 -32.29
N ASN A 59 -3.69 -0.73 -31.27
CA ASN A 59 -3.47 0.73 -31.23
C ASN A 59 -2.22 1.11 -32.06
N ALA A 60 -1.88 2.41 -32.12
CA ALA A 60 -0.76 2.87 -32.95
C ALA A 60 0.63 2.41 -32.48
N ASP A 61 0.74 1.84 -31.28
CA ASP A 61 1.97 1.21 -30.77
C ASP A 61 1.91 -0.32 -30.90
N PHE A 62 1.05 -0.84 -31.78
CA PHE A 62 0.85 -2.28 -32.03
C PHE A 62 0.34 -3.07 -30.81
N SER A 63 -0.17 -2.39 -29.78
CA SER A 63 -0.72 -3.01 -28.58
C SER A 63 -2.09 -3.62 -28.87
N GLN A 64 -2.30 -4.88 -28.47
CA GLN A 64 -3.55 -5.61 -28.69
C GLN A 64 -4.64 -5.14 -27.72
N VAL A 65 -5.34 -4.06 -28.09
CA VAL A 65 -6.31 -3.37 -27.23
C VAL A 65 -7.39 -4.32 -26.70
N GLY A 66 -7.95 -5.15 -27.57
CA GLY A 66 -8.98 -6.12 -27.18
C GLY A 66 -8.50 -7.14 -26.13
N LEU A 67 -7.32 -7.73 -26.34
CA LEU A 67 -6.75 -8.71 -25.41
C LEU A 67 -6.35 -8.04 -24.08
N ASN A 68 -5.77 -6.84 -24.12
CA ASN A 68 -5.44 -6.07 -22.91
C ASN A 68 -6.68 -5.75 -22.10
N ALA A 69 -7.77 -5.32 -22.75
CA ALA A 69 -9.04 -5.05 -22.10
C ALA A 69 -9.63 -6.29 -21.43
N LEU A 70 -9.59 -7.43 -22.12
CA LEU A 70 -10.03 -8.71 -21.55
C LEU A 70 -9.27 -9.07 -20.27
N VAL A 71 -7.93 -8.99 -20.31
CA VAL A 71 -7.08 -9.32 -19.16
C VAL A 71 -7.27 -8.31 -18.03
N PHE A 72 -7.37 -7.02 -18.33
CA PHE A 72 -7.63 -5.98 -17.33
C PHE A 72 -8.97 -6.22 -16.61
N CYS A 73 -10.05 -6.43 -17.37
CA CYS A 73 -11.36 -6.73 -16.83
C CYS A 73 -11.36 -8.03 -16.01
N THR A 74 -10.61 -9.04 -16.45
CA THR A 74 -10.46 -10.32 -15.72
C THR A 74 -9.79 -10.12 -14.36
N PHE A 75 -8.70 -9.35 -14.29
CA PHE A 75 -8.05 -9.05 -13.00
C PHE A 75 -8.87 -8.10 -12.12
N ALA A 76 -9.58 -7.14 -12.71
CA ALA A 76 -10.51 -6.29 -11.96
C ALA A 76 -11.66 -7.12 -11.36
N ALA A 77 -12.22 -8.05 -12.14
CA ALA A 77 -13.25 -8.98 -11.69
C ALA A 77 -12.73 -9.92 -10.60
N TRP A 78 -11.48 -10.39 -10.69
CA TRP A 78 -10.80 -11.12 -9.62
C TRP A 78 -10.83 -10.32 -8.30
N VAL A 79 -10.36 -9.07 -8.32
CA VAL A 79 -10.31 -8.24 -7.11
C VAL A 79 -11.71 -8.05 -6.52
N ILE A 80 -12.69 -7.67 -7.35
CA ILE A 80 -14.07 -7.43 -6.90
C ILE A 80 -14.72 -8.72 -6.37
N GLY A 81 -14.57 -9.82 -7.10
CA GLY A 81 -15.11 -11.14 -6.73
C GLY A 81 -14.49 -11.67 -5.44
N PHE A 82 -13.19 -11.46 -5.25
CA PHE A 82 -12.51 -11.79 -4.00
C PHE A 82 -13.04 -10.96 -2.83
N MET A 83 -13.18 -9.64 -3.01
CA MET A 83 -13.72 -8.74 -1.98
C MET A 83 -15.18 -9.07 -1.61
N ALA A 84 -15.99 -9.48 -2.60
CA ALA A 84 -17.33 -9.98 -2.35
C ALA A 84 -17.29 -11.30 -1.55
N GLY A 85 -16.47 -12.25 -1.99
CA GLY A 85 -16.36 -13.59 -1.39
C GLY A 85 -15.80 -13.59 0.04
N ILE A 86 -14.85 -12.70 0.36
CA ILE A 86 -14.31 -12.55 1.72
C ILE A 86 -15.30 -11.86 2.68
N GLY A 87 -16.36 -11.26 2.14
CA GLY A 87 -17.44 -10.61 2.90
C GLY A 87 -17.27 -9.12 3.10
N ALA A 88 -16.35 -8.45 2.38
CA ALA A 88 -16.08 -7.02 2.54
C ALA A 88 -17.33 -6.15 2.24
N PHE A 89 -18.15 -6.57 1.27
CA PHE A 89 -19.37 -5.85 0.89
C PHE A 89 -20.61 -6.22 1.72
N ALA A 90 -20.52 -7.21 2.63
CA ALA A 90 -21.68 -7.67 3.39
C ALA A 90 -22.31 -6.55 4.26
N GLY A 91 -21.47 -5.71 4.86
CA GLY A 91 -21.94 -4.54 5.63
C GLY A 91 -22.61 -3.48 4.75
N PRO A 92 -21.92 -2.92 3.75
CA PRO A 92 -22.49 -1.93 2.83
C PRO A 92 -23.78 -2.39 2.14
N ILE A 93 -23.84 -3.65 1.68
CA ILE A 93 -25.03 -4.22 1.03
C ILE A 93 -26.20 -4.28 2.01
N ARG A 94 -25.98 -4.75 3.25
CA ARG A 94 -27.05 -4.76 4.27
C ARG A 94 -27.58 -3.37 4.56
N TRP A 95 -26.66 -2.42 4.73
CA TRP A 95 -27.03 -1.03 4.98
C TRP A 95 -27.85 -0.44 3.83
N ALA A 96 -27.46 -0.70 2.57
CA ALA A 96 -28.23 -0.30 1.39
C ALA A 96 -29.62 -0.95 1.32
N LEU A 97 -29.78 -2.15 1.90
CA LEU A 97 -31.07 -2.85 2.04
C LEU A 97 -31.86 -2.41 3.30
N GLY A 98 -31.41 -1.39 4.03
CA GLY A 98 -32.08 -0.88 5.23
C GLY A 98 -31.83 -1.68 6.51
N HIS A 99 -30.84 -2.58 6.52
CA HIS A 99 -30.46 -3.37 7.70
C HIS A 99 -29.07 -2.98 8.18
N ASP A 100 -28.93 -2.64 9.46
CA ASP A 100 -27.60 -2.37 10.04
C ASP A 100 -26.99 -3.66 10.63
N LEU A 101 -25.68 -3.67 10.84
CA LEU A 101 -25.01 -4.75 11.55
C LEU A 101 -25.44 -4.75 13.02
N THR A 102 -25.83 -5.92 13.52
CA THR A 102 -26.15 -6.10 14.94
C THR A 102 -24.86 -6.03 15.78
N HIS A 103 -24.98 -5.79 17.09
CA HIS A 103 -23.83 -5.82 17.99
C HIS A 103 -23.14 -7.19 17.98
N ILE A 104 -23.93 -8.27 17.89
CA ILE A 104 -23.42 -9.64 17.77
C ILE A 104 -22.61 -9.80 16.48
N ASP A 105 -23.08 -9.23 15.36
CA ASP A 105 -22.31 -9.23 14.11
C ASP A 105 -21.01 -8.43 14.24
N ALA A 106 -21.02 -7.29 14.93
CA ALA A 106 -19.83 -6.48 15.19
C ALA A 106 -18.80 -7.23 16.07
N GLU A 107 -19.26 -7.90 17.13
CA GLU A 107 -18.39 -8.74 17.97
C GLU A 107 -17.82 -9.94 17.18
N TYR A 108 -18.65 -10.56 16.33
CA TYR A 108 -18.20 -11.61 15.44
C TYR A 108 -17.14 -11.07 14.47
N MET A 109 -17.35 -9.91 13.84
CA MET A 109 -16.35 -9.27 12.97
C MET A 109 -15.07 -8.90 13.73
N ALA A 110 -15.14 -8.57 15.02
CA ALA A 110 -13.95 -8.39 15.85
C ALA A 110 -13.22 -9.71 16.19
N GLY A 111 -13.73 -10.86 15.72
CA GLY A 111 -13.11 -12.17 15.89
C GLY A 111 -13.52 -12.92 17.17
N LYS A 112 -14.54 -12.45 17.90
CA LYS A 112 -15.02 -13.11 19.13
C LYS A 112 -15.55 -14.51 18.80
N GLY A 113 -15.07 -15.51 19.54
CA GLY A 113 -15.48 -16.92 19.36
C GLY A 113 -14.92 -17.62 18.11
N GLN A 114 -14.05 -16.98 17.32
CA GLN A 114 -13.52 -17.57 16.07
C GLN A 114 -12.18 -18.32 16.25
N GLY A 115 -11.54 -18.26 17.42
CA GLY A 115 -10.24 -18.88 17.66
C GLY A 115 -9.19 -18.43 16.64
N ARG A 116 -8.50 -19.40 15.99
CA ARG A 116 -7.50 -19.12 14.94
C ARG A 116 -8.12 -18.76 13.59
N MET A 117 -9.41 -19.01 13.37
CA MET A 117 -10.05 -18.71 12.08
C MET A 117 -10.18 -17.21 11.80
N LYS A 118 -10.08 -16.36 12.83
CA LYS A 118 -10.14 -14.90 12.68
C LYS A 118 -9.08 -14.34 11.71
N TYR A 119 -7.91 -14.96 11.62
CA TYR A 119 -6.84 -14.55 10.71
C TYR A 119 -7.14 -14.84 9.23
N TRP A 120 -8.15 -15.66 8.96
CA TRP A 120 -8.56 -16.06 7.61
C TRP A 120 -9.93 -15.49 7.22
N LYS A 121 -10.43 -14.51 7.98
CA LYS A 121 -11.73 -13.86 7.79
C LYS A 121 -11.58 -12.34 7.78
N TYR A 122 -12.62 -11.66 7.33
CA TYR A 122 -12.74 -10.20 7.36
C TYR A 122 -12.92 -9.68 8.79
N THR A 123 -11.82 -9.68 9.54
CA THR A 123 -11.74 -9.29 10.95
C THR A 123 -11.48 -7.80 11.13
N THR A 124 -12.15 -7.16 12.09
CA THR A 124 -11.99 -5.72 12.36
C THR A 124 -10.99 -5.40 13.47
N ASP A 125 -10.58 -6.37 14.29
CA ASP A 125 -9.58 -6.14 15.35
C ASP A 125 -8.21 -5.76 14.75
N HIS A 126 -7.76 -4.53 15.02
CA HIS A 126 -6.48 -4.00 14.54
C HIS A 126 -5.27 -4.88 14.86
N LYS A 127 -5.29 -5.66 15.95
CA LYS A 127 -4.19 -6.59 16.29
C LYS A 127 -4.15 -7.77 15.32
N VAL A 128 -5.32 -8.28 14.95
CA VAL A 128 -5.43 -9.38 13.98
C VAL A 128 -5.01 -8.89 12.60
N VAL A 129 -5.52 -7.72 12.20
CA VAL A 129 -5.13 -7.06 10.94
C VAL A 129 -3.62 -6.82 10.89
N GLY A 130 -3.02 -6.27 11.96
CA GLY A 130 -1.58 -6.05 12.04
C GLY A 130 -0.75 -7.34 11.88
N ILE A 131 -1.20 -8.46 12.43
CA ILE A 131 -0.55 -9.77 12.22
C ILE A 131 -0.75 -10.27 10.79
N GLN A 132 -1.93 -10.09 10.21
CA GLN A 132 -2.19 -10.46 8.81
C GLN A 132 -1.23 -9.71 7.86
N TYR A 133 -1.06 -8.40 8.05
CA TYR A 133 -0.05 -7.61 7.33
C TYR A 133 1.37 -8.14 7.58
N LEU A 134 1.74 -8.47 8.82
CA LEU A 134 3.08 -8.99 9.14
C LEU A 134 3.39 -10.26 8.35
N ILE A 135 2.48 -11.24 8.38
CA ILE A 135 2.67 -12.51 7.66
C ILE A 135 2.77 -12.25 6.16
N MET A 136 1.93 -11.38 5.61
CA MET A 136 1.99 -10.99 4.20
C MET A 136 3.34 -10.35 3.85
N ALA A 137 3.84 -9.42 4.67
CA ALA A 137 5.15 -8.80 4.46
C ALA A 137 6.27 -9.84 4.46
N LEU A 138 6.28 -10.77 5.41
CA LEU A 138 7.30 -11.84 5.50
C LEU A 138 7.28 -12.75 4.27
N VAL A 139 6.10 -13.11 3.77
CA VAL A 139 5.97 -13.91 2.53
C VAL A 139 6.51 -13.13 1.32
N LEU A 140 6.17 -11.85 1.19
CA LEU A 140 6.66 -11.01 0.10
C LEU A 140 8.16 -10.76 0.18
N PHE A 141 8.74 -10.56 1.37
CA PHE A 141 10.19 -10.50 1.53
C PHE A 141 10.88 -11.81 1.19
N GLY A 142 10.27 -12.95 1.55
CA GLY A 142 10.79 -14.26 1.14
C GLY A 142 10.83 -14.39 -0.38
N PHE A 143 9.76 -13.99 -1.06
CA PHE A 143 9.67 -14.04 -2.52
C PHE A 143 10.61 -13.05 -3.22
N GLY A 144 10.62 -11.79 -2.78
CA GLY A 144 11.54 -10.77 -3.29
C GLY A 144 13.00 -11.13 -3.02
N GLY A 145 13.31 -11.63 -1.83
CA GLY A 145 14.65 -12.12 -1.48
C GLY A 145 15.09 -13.30 -2.34
N PHE A 146 14.18 -14.25 -2.63
CA PHE A 146 14.46 -15.34 -3.56
C PHE A 146 14.82 -14.83 -4.96
N PHE A 147 14.07 -13.86 -5.51
CA PHE A 147 14.42 -13.24 -6.79
C PHE A 147 15.76 -12.50 -6.76
N ALA A 148 16.11 -11.85 -5.66
CA ALA A 148 17.43 -11.25 -5.51
C ALA A 148 18.55 -12.30 -5.62
N MET A 149 18.33 -13.51 -5.10
CA MET A 149 19.30 -14.60 -5.22
C MET A 149 19.40 -15.12 -6.65
N LEU A 150 18.29 -15.19 -7.39
CA LEU A 150 18.32 -15.55 -8.82
C LEU A 150 19.08 -14.49 -9.64
N ILE A 151 18.81 -13.21 -9.43
CA ILE A 151 19.53 -12.11 -10.08
C ILE A 151 21.03 -12.22 -9.81
N ARG A 152 21.42 -12.45 -8.55
CA ARG A 152 22.84 -12.63 -8.18
C ARG A 152 23.47 -13.89 -8.77
N THR A 153 22.67 -14.93 -9.02
CA THR A 153 23.16 -16.17 -9.65
C THR A 153 23.54 -15.94 -11.11
N GLU A 154 22.74 -15.15 -11.84
CA GLU A 154 23.08 -14.70 -13.21
C GLU A 154 24.37 -13.88 -13.21
N LEU A 155 24.47 -12.90 -12.31
CA LEU A 155 25.62 -11.99 -12.19
C LEU A 155 26.86 -12.62 -11.53
N GLY A 156 26.80 -13.91 -11.17
CA GLY A 156 27.89 -14.60 -10.47
C GLY A 156 29.13 -14.83 -11.33
N ALA A 157 29.02 -14.75 -12.66
CA ALA A 157 30.15 -14.82 -13.58
C ALA A 157 29.84 -14.03 -14.86
N THR A 158 30.86 -13.44 -15.47
CA THR A 158 30.74 -12.74 -16.75
C THR A 158 30.36 -13.73 -17.86
N TRP A 159 29.49 -13.30 -18.79
CA TRP A 159 29.04 -14.09 -19.96
C TRP A 159 28.29 -15.38 -19.64
N ARG A 160 27.78 -15.51 -18.42
CA ARG A 160 26.85 -16.58 -18.06
C ARG A 160 25.46 -16.20 -18.57
N GLU A 161 24.74 -17.17 -19.11
CA GLU A 161 23.33 -17.04 -19.50
C GLU A 161 22.54 -18.13 -18.76
N VAL A 162 22.32 -17.95 -17.44
CA VAL A 162 21.45 -18.88 -16.68
C VAL A 162 19.99 -18.63 -17.05
N PHE A 163 19.65 -17.38 -17.36
CA PHE A 163 18.31 -16.95 -17.73
C PHE A 163 18.28 -16.27 -19.08
N ASP A 164 17.17 -16.45 -19.82
CA ASP A 164 16.86 -15.61 -20.98
C ASP A 164 16.80 -14.13 -20.57
N PRO A 165 17.31 -13.18 -21.38
CA PRO A 165 17.33 -11.75 -21.03
C PRO A 165 15.96 -11.17 -20.67
N ASN A 166 14.88 -11.61 -21.30
CA ASN A 166 13.54 -11.11 -20.97
C ASN A 166 13.07 -11.63 -19.61
N PHE A 167 13.39 -12.88 -19.30
CA PHE A 167 13.09 -13.45 -17.99
C PHE A 167 13.92 -12.76 -16.90
N TYR A 168 15.21 -12.51 -17.15
CA TYR A 168 16.07 -11.77 -16.24
C TYR A 168 15.54 -10.37 -15.94
N ASN A 169 15.16 -9.60 -16.96
CA ASN A 169 14.54 -8.29 -16.77
C ASN A 169 13.23 -8.37 -15.98
N SER A 170 12.42 -9.41 -16.23
CA SER A 170 11.20 -9.68 -15.48
C SER A 170 11.46 -9.98 -14.00
N LEU A 171 12.52 -10.72 -13.69
CA LEU A 171 12.94 -10.96 -12.31
C LEU A 171 13.32 -9.66 -11.61
N ILE A 172 14.06 -8.77 -12.27
CA ILE A 172 14.43 -7.46 -11.72
C ILE A 172 13.20 -6.60 -11.44
N GLY A 173 12.33 -6.45 -12.44
CA GLY A 173 11.12 -5.63 -12.32
C GLY A 173 10.22 -6.12 -11.18
N THR A 174 9.96 -7.43 -11.13
CA THR A 174 9.12 -8.03 -10.10
C THR A 174 9.79 -8.03 -8.72
N HIS A 175 11.10 -8.26 -8.64
CA HIS A 175 11.85 -8.12 -7.38
C HIS A 175 11.67 -6.72 -6.78
N GLY A 176 11.95 -5.68 -7.56
CA GLY A 176 11.89 -4.31 -7.09
C GLY A 176 10.51 -3.94 -6.55
N ILE A 177 9.45 -4.24 -7.31
CA ILE A 177 8.10 -3.86 -6.88
C ILE A 177 7.60 -4.67 -5.68
N VAL A 178 7.92 -5.97 -5.60
CA VAL A 178 7.56 -6.81 -4.45
C VAL A 178 8.24 -6.30 -3.18
N MET A 179 9.50 -5.91 -3.24
CA MET A 179 10.24 -5.40 -2.08
C MET A 179 9.69 -4.06 -1.59
N ILE A 180 9.35 -3.15 -2.50
CA ILE A 180 8.77 -1.85 -2.15
C ILE A 180 7.40 -2.01 -1.48
N ILE A 181 6.52 -2.82 -2.08
CA ILE A 181 5.22 -3.16 -1.50
C ILE A 181 5.40 -3.80 -0.11
N ALA A 182 6.34 -4.73 0.04
CA ALA A 182 6.61 -5.39 1.33
C ALA A 182 7.03 -4.38 2.41
N MET A 183 7.93 -3.43 2.09
CA MET A 183 8.38 -2.40 3.03
C MET A 183 7.23 -1.48 3.47
N ILE A 184 6.33 -1.10 2.55
CA ILE A 184 5.16 -0.26 2.87
C ILE A 184 4.17 -1.03 3.76
N ILE A 185 3.98 -2.32 3.50
CA ILE A 185 3.13 -3.21 4.32
C ILE A 185 3.67 -3.31 5.76
N VAL A 186 5.00 -3.32 5.97
CA VAL A 186 5.58 -3.29 7.33
C VAL A 186 5.20 -2.03 8.09
N VAL A 187 5.25 -0.87 7.42
CA VAL A 187 4.87 0.41 8.01
C VAL A 187 3.37 0.45 8.33
N ALA A 188 2.53 0.07 7.37
CA ALA A 188 1.08 0.12 7.56
C ALA A 188 0.57 -0.93 8.56
N GLY A 189 1.21 -2.10 8.63
CA GLY A 189 0.72 -3.28 9.33
C GLY A 189 1.26 -3.45 10.76
N PRO A 190 2.41 -4.13 10.95
CA PRO A 190 3.01 -4.29 12.27
C PRO A 190 3.15 -2.97 13.04
N LEU A 191 3.61 -1.91 12.37
CA LEU A 191 3.86 -0.62 12.98
C LEU A 191 2.57 0.20 13.15
N GLY A 192 1.86 0.46 12.06
CA GLY A 192 0.66 1.31 12.05
C GLY A 192 -0.62 0.65 12.57
N ASN A 193 -0.80 -0.65 12.39
CA ASN A 193 -2.02 -1.34 12.80
C ASN A 193 -1.91 -1.98 14.19
N PHE A 194 -0.80 -2.67 14.46
CA PHE A 194 -0.66 -3.37 15.72
C PHE A 194 -0.20 -2.44 16.85
N ILE A 195 0.94 -1.77 16.67
CA ILE A 195 1.62 -1.02 17.75
C ILE A 195 0.97 0.35 17.97
N MET A 196 0.70 1.11 16.90
CA MET A 196 0.26 2.51 17.01
C MET A 196 -0.99 2.69 17.92
N PRO A 197 -2.11 1.95 17.76
CA PRO A 197 -3.29 2.17 18.60
C PRO A 197 -3.03 1.92 20.09
N LEU A 198 -2.17 0.94 20.40
CA LEU A 198 -1.77 0.63 21.77
C LEU A 198 -0.99 1.78 22.40
N MET A 199 -0.05 2.37 21.66
CA MET A 199 0.79 3.48 22.16
C MET A 199 0.01 4.77 22.42
N ILE A 200 -1.10 4.99 21.70
CA ILE A 200 -1.98 6.14 21.95
C ILE A 200 -3.10 5.86 22.97
N GLY A 201 -3.20 4.63 23.47
CA GLY A 201 -4.24 4.21 24.41
C GLY A 201 -5.64 4.08 23.78
N ALA A 202 -5.71 3.87 22.46
CA ALA A 202 -6.96 3.63 21.76
C ALA A 202 -7.37 2.15 21.86
N ARG A 203 -8.68 1.88 21.85
CA ARG A 203 -9.21 0.50 21.89
C ARG A 203 -9.09 -0.22 20.55
N ASP A 204 -9.18 0.55 19.46
CA ASP A 204 -9.13 0.10 18.08
C ASP A 204 -8.85 1.31 17.17
N MET A 205 -8.83 1.10 15.86
CA MET A 205 -8.75 2.15 14.84
C MET A 205 -10.06 2.93 14.71
N ALA A 206 -10.00 4.13 14.11
CA ALA A 206 -11.18 4.98 13.87
C ALA A 206 -12.22 4.33 12.96
N PHE A 207 -11.75 3.62 11.93
CA PHE A 207 -12.60 2.92 10.97
C PHE A 207 -12.22 1.43 10.87
N PRO A 208 -12.60 0.58 11.85
CA PRO A 208 -12.17 -0.82 11.88
C PRO A 208 -12.54 -1.64 10.65
N ARG A 209 -13.69 -1.34 10.02
CA ARG A 209 -14.13 -2.00 8.77
C ARG A 209 -13.29 -1.60 7.56
N LEU A 210 -12.90 -0.33 7.46
CA LEU A 210 -12.00 0.16 6.40
C LEU A 210 -10.57 -0.35 6.61
N ASN A 211 -10.19 -0.56 7.87
CA ASN A 211 -8.92 -1.18 8.23
C ASN A 211 -8.79 -2.62 7.72
N ALA A 212 -9.85 -3.42 7.90
CA ALA A 212 -9.91 -4.75 7.31
C ALA A 212 -9.90 -4.67 5.77
N LEU A 213 -10.59 -3.66 5.19
CA LEU A 213 -10.67 -3.47 3.75
C LEU A 213 -9.29 -3.25 3.13
N SER A 214 -8.48 -2.38 3.73
CA SER A 214 -7.14 -2.09 3.22
C SER A 214 -6.28 -3.36 3.18
N PHE A 215 -6.31 -4.19 4.23
CA PHE A 215 -5.56 -5.45 4.21
C PHE A 215 -6.01 -6.38 3.07
N TRP A 216 -7.31 -6.62 2.95
CA TRP A 216 -7.81 -7.60 1.98
C TRP A 216 -7.70 -7.12 0.53
N LEU A 217 -7.73 -5.80 0.28
CA LEU A 217 -7.39 -5.23 -1.02
C LEU A 217 -5.93 -5.51 -1.40
N LEU A 218 -4.98 -5.40 -0.46
CA LEU A 218 -3.58 -5.75 -0.72
C LEU A 218 -3.43 -7.23 -1.04
N PHE A 219 -4.08 -8.09 -0.26
CA PHE A 219 -4.09 -9.53 -0.53
C PHE A 219 -4.61 -9.82 -1.95
N ALA A 220 -5.70 -9.16 -2.36
CA ALA A 220 -6.26 -9.30 -3.70
C ALA A 220 -5.38 -8.72 -4.82
N ALA A 221 -4.53 -7.73 -4.52
CA ALA A 221 -3.64 -7.08 -5.47
C ALA A 221 -2.41 -7.93 -5.85
N VAL A 222 -1.98 -8.85 -4.98
CA VAL A 222 -0.76 -9.67 -5.21
C VAL A 222 -0.94 -10.72 -6.33
N PRO A 223 -2.05 -11.48 -6.44
CA PRO A 223 -2.19 -12.47 -7.49
C PRO A 223 -2.05 -11.94 -8.93
N PRO A 224 -2.64 -10.79 -9.33
CA PRO A 224 -2.36 -10.17 -10.63
C PRO A 224 -0.87 -9.89 -10.87
N LEU A 225 -0.13 -9.47 -9.84
CA LEU A 225 1.31 -9.24 -9.92
C LEU A 225 2.09 -10.55 -10.09
N VAL A 226 1.78 -11.60 -9.34
CA VAL A 226 2.51 -12.87 -9.44
C VAL A 226 2.23 -13.57 -10.77
N LEU A 227 0.98 -13.52 -11.24
CA LEU A 227 0.58 -14.09 -12.52
C LEU A 227 1.22 -13.35 -13.72
N ASN A 228 1.71 -12.11 -13.54
CA ASN A 228 2.38 -11.43 -14.64
C ASN A 228 3.62 -12.17 -15.14
N LEU A 229 4.31 -12.91 -14.27
CA LEU A 229 5.58 -13.60 -14.60
C LEU A 229 5.35 -14.69 -15.66
N VAL A 230 4.21 -15.37 -15.60
CA VAL A 230 3.81 -16.37 -16.61
C VAL A 230 3.20 -15.73 -17.86
N MET A 231 2.90 -14.43 -17.82
CA MET A 231 2.30 -13.63 -18.90
C MET A 231 3.30 -12.67 -19.56
N GLY A 232 4.60 -12.93 -19.39
CA GLY A 232 5.68 -12.16 -20.03
C GLY A 232 6.42 -11.16 -19.12
N GLY A 233 5.97 -11.00 -17.87
CA GLY A 233 6.64 -10.28 -16.79
C GLY A 233 6.73 -8.76 -16.96
N ILE A 234 7.41 -8.10 -16.02
CA ILE A 234 7.72 -6.65 -16.03
C ILE A 234 9.16 -6.46 -16.50
N ARG A 235 9.38 -6.19 -17.77
CA ARG A 235 10.73 -6.12 -18.35
C ARG A 235 11.38 -4.73 -18.24
N ASP A 236 10.63 -3.77 -17.73
CA ASP A 236 10.93 -2.34 -17.87
C ASP A 236 11.46 -1.74 -16.55
N GLY A 237 11.92 -2.63 -15.67
CA GLY A 237 12.24 -2.30 -14.28
C GLY A 237 10.99 -2.03 -13.44
N TRP A 238 11.19 -1.80 -12.14
CA TRP A 238 10.10 -1.49 -11.21
C TRP A 238 9.44 -0.13 -11.48
N THR A 239 10.17 0.77 -12.15
CA THR A 239 9.70 2.09 -12.55
C THR A 239 8.79 2.07 -13.77
N ALA A 240 8.88 1.02 -14.59
CA ALA A 240 8.05 0.79 -15.77
C ALA A 240 7.91 2.00 -16.69
N TYR A 241 9.05 2.61 -17.03
CA TYR A 241 9.11 3.85 -17.81
C TYR A 241 8.44 3.72 -19.18
N GLN A 242 7.86 4.85 -19.62
CA GLN A 242 7.31 4.99 -20.96
C GLN A 242 8.40 5.45 -21.94
N PRO A 243 8.41 4.98 -23.20
CA PRO A 243 7.36 4.21 -23.88
C PRO A 243 7.45 2.69 -23.70
N LEU A 244 8.47 2.18 -23.00
CA LEU A 244 8.70 0.74 -22.89
C LEU A 244 7.52 0.01 -22.20
N GLY A 245 6.94 0.62 -21.15
CA GLY A 245 5.74 0.10 -20.48
C GLY A 245 4.50 -0.03 -21.38
N THR A 246 4.29 0.91 -22.30
CA THR A 246 3.20 0.85 -23.30
C THR A 246 3.44 -0.30 -24.29
N GLN A 247 4.69 -0.57 -24.64
CA GLN A 247 5.11 -1.67 -25.52
C GLN A 247 5.26 -3.02 -24.79
N ALA A 248 5.17 -3.02 -23.46
CA ALA A 248 5.39 -4.20 -22.65
C ALA A 248 4.38 -5.33 -22.93
N PRO A 249 4.76 -6.59 -22.66
CA PRO A 249 3.87 -7.74 -22.79
C PRO A 249 2.60 -7.62 -21.93
N ILE A 250 1.66 -8.53 -22.16
CA ILE A 250 0.38 -8.49 -21.48
C ILE A 250 0.46 -8.66 -19.95
N GLY A 251 1.55 -9.24 -19.43
CA GLY A 251 1.85 -9.26 -18.00
C GLY A 251 1.86 -7.86 -17.35
N MET A 252 2.15 -6.80 -18.10
CA MET A 252 2.11 -5.42 -17.59
C MET A 252 0.74 -5.02 -17.04
N ILE A 253 -0.35 -5.58 -17.57
CA ILE A 253 -1.71 -5.34 -17.08
C ILE A 253 -1.86 -5.84 -15.62
N GLY A 254 -1.24 -6.96 -15.28
CA GLY A 254 -1.25 -7.50 -13.92
C GLY A 254 -0.54 -6.58 -12.92
N TYR A 255 0.59 -5.99 -13.33
CA TYR A 255 1.27 -4.94 -12.56
C TYR A 255 0.38 -3.70 -12.38
N GLN A 256 -0.22 -3.19 -13.45
CA GLN A 256 -1.09 -2.00 -13.38
C GLN A 256 -2.27 -2.21 -12.43
N VAL A 257 -2.98 -3.35 -12.54
CA VAL A 257 -4.09 -3.66 -11.63
C VAL A 257 -3.62 -3.82 -10.19
N CYS A 258 -2.44 -4.44 -9.97
CA CYS A 258 -1.84 -4.53 -8.65
C CYS A 258 -1.61 -3.15 -8.03
N ILE A 259 -0.92 -2.25 -8.74
CA ILE A 259 -0.60 -0.91 -8.23
C ILE A 259 -1.85 -0.07 -8.00
N ILE A 260 -2.82 -0.10 -8.92
CA ILE A 260 -4.08 0.65 -8.76
C ILE A 260 -4.80 0.18 -7.49
N THR A 261 -4.91 -1.14 -7.29
CA THR A 261 -5.57 -1.72 -6.10
C THR A 261 -4.78 -1.44 -4.82
N PHE A 262 -3.45 -1.54 -4.89
CA PHE A 262 -2.53 -1.25 -3.79
C PHE A 262 -2.63 0.21 -3.33
N ALA A 263 -2.66 1.17 -4.26
CA ALA A 263 -2.79 2.59 -3.94
C ALA A 263 -4.13 2.91 -3.27
N PHE A 264 -5.23 2.31 -3.73
CA PHE A 264 -6.53 2.40 -3.05
C PHE A 264 -6.47 1.90 -1.61
N SER A 265 -5.85 0.72 -1.39
CA SER A 265 -5.66 0.20 -0.03
C SER A 265 -4.86 1.18 0.84
N THR A 266 -3.72 1.65 0.35
CA THR A 266 -2.82 2.52 1.11
C THR A 266 -3.48 3.86 1.44
N GLY A 267 -4.28 4.43 0.51
CA GLY A 267 -5.08 5.62 0.78
C GLY A 267 -6.09 5.41 1.91
N ILE A 268 -6.82 4.29 1.91
CA ILE A 268 -7.77 3.93 2.96
C ILE A 268 -7.06 3.75 4.32
N ALA A 269 -5.93 3.05 4.32
CA ALA A 269 -5.11 2.88 5.52
C ALA A 269 -4.59 4.22 6.05
N GLY A 270 -4.13 5.11 5.16
CA GLY A 270 -3.64 6.45 5.49
C GLY A 270 -4.71 7.30 6.18
N VAL A 271 -5.92 7.39 5.61
CA VAL A 271 -7.05 8.12 6.23
C VAL A 271 -7.37 7.58 7.63
N ASN A 272 -7.38 6.25 7.76
CA ASN A 272 -7.69 5.59 9.02
C ASN A 272 -6.63 5.85 10.10
N LEU A 273 -5.34 5.73 9.74
CA LEU A 273 -4.22 6.02 10.62
C LEU A 273 -4.24 7.49 11.09
N ILE A 274 -4.38 8.43 10.16
CA ILE A 274 -4.42 9.87 10.47
C ILE A 274 -5.57 10.17 11.43
N THR A 275 -6.77 9.68 11.11
CA THR A 275 -7.96 9.95 11.95
C THR A 275 -7.78 9.34 13.33
N THR A 276 -7.30 8.10 13.42
CA THR A 276 -7.05 7.42 14.70
C THR A 276 -6.07 8.21 15.57
N ILE A 277 -4.93 8.63 15.02
CA ILE A 277 -3.92 9.38 15.77
C ILE A 277 -4.44 10.76 16.21
N VAL A 278 -5.15 11.46 15.33
CA VAL A 278 -5.60 12.82 15.62
C VAL A 278 -6.73 12.83 16.65
N THR A 279 -7.70 11.91 16.54
CA THR A 279 -8.97 11.99 17.28
C THR A 279 -9.11 10.99 18.44
N MET A 280 -8.32 9.91 18.48
CA MET A 280 -8.53 8.81 19.45
C MET A 280 -7.42 8.66 20.50
N ARG A 281 -6.49 9.61 20.60
CA ARG A 281 -5.49 9.63 21.67
C ARG A 281 -6.15 9.70 23.05
N ALA A 282 -5.55 9.00 24.02
CA ALA A 282 -6.01 8.99 25.39
C ALA A 282 -6.09 10.40 26.01
N ARG A 283 -7.08 10.62 26.86
CA ARG A 283 -7.29 11.91 27.53
C ARG A 283 -6.04 12.31 28.33
N GLY A 284 -5.54 13.52 28.10
CA GLY A 284 -4.33 14.04 28.75
C GLY A 284 -3.03 13.86 27.95
N MET A 285 -3.06 13.10 26.83
CA MET A 285 -1.95 12.99 25.89
C MET A 285 -1.95 14.20 24.94
N THR A 286 -1.19 15.24 25.29
CA THR A 286 -0.94 16.38 24.40
C THR A 286 0.05 16.01 23.29
N TRP A 287 0.16 16.84 22.24
CA TRP A 287 1.15 16.63 21.15
C TRP A 287 2.60 16.59 21.64
N ALA A 288 2.92 17.32 22.72
CA ALA A 288 4.25 17.30 23.35
C ALA A 288 4.49 16.04 24.20
N ARG A 289 3.46 15.25 24.47
CA ARG A 289 3.53 13.98 25.23
C ARG A 289 3.24 12.75 24.37
N THR A 290 3.02 12.95 23.07
CA THR A 290 2.77 11.87 22.13
C THR A 290 4.11 11.14 21.88
N PRO A 291 4.16 9.80 21.87
CA PRO A 291 5.40 9.08 21.59
C PRO A 291 5.97 9.45 20.22
N ILE A 292 7.31 9.49 20.09
CA ILE A 292 7.96 9.98 18.87
C ILE A 292 7.64 9.08 17.67
N PHE A 293 7.46 7.78 17.90
CA PHE A 293 7.01 6.84 16.89
C PHE A 293 5.63 7.18 16.29
N ILE A 294 4.72 7.72 17.10
CA ILE A 294 3.38 8.11 16.63
C ILE A 294 3.47 9.35 15.76
N ILE A 295 4.38 10.29 16.06
CA ILE A 295 4.64 11.44 15.18
C ILE A 295 5.21 10.98 13.84
N GLY A 296 6.19 10.07 13.84
CA GLY A 296 6.75 9.51 12.60
C GLY A 296 5.70 8.74 11.78
N THR A 297 4.85 7.94 12.44
CA THR A 297 3.75 7.22 11.78
C THR A 297 2.72 8.19 11.18
N LEU A 298 2.39 9.27 11.89
CA LEU A 298 1.50 10.32 11.37
C LEU A 298 2.11 11.01 10.15
N ALA A 299 3.39 11.37 10.20
CA ALA A 299 4.12 11.97 9.08
C ALA A 299 4.09 11.06 7.84
N ALA A 300 4.36 9.77 8.02
CA ALA A 300 4.29 8.77 6.96
C ALA A 300 2.86 8.63 6.39
N ALA A 301 1.84 8.60 7.24
CA ALA A 301 0.45 8.48 6.80
C ALA A 301 -0.02 9.70 6.00
N ILE A 302 0.40 10.91 6.38
CA ILE A 302 0.10 12.16 5.65
C ILE A 302 0.74 12.14 4.26
N MET A 303 2.05 11.84 4.18
CA MET A 303 2.74 11.72 2.89
C MET A 303 2.09 10.62 2.04
N GLY A 304 1.79 9.47 2.64
CA GLY A 304 1.15 8.35 1.96
C GLY A 304 -0.19 8.74 1.33
N LEU A 305 -1.05 9.44 2.09
CA LEU A 305 -2.36 9.87 1.61
C LEU A 305 -2.27 10.88 0.46
N ILE A 306 -1.31 11.81 0.50
CA ILE A 306 -1.17 12.86 -0.51
C ILE A 306 -0.53 12.33 -1.80
N TRP A 307 0.50 11.49 -1.67
CA TRP A 307 1.37 11.18 -2.81
C TRP A 307 1.02 9.87 -3.52
N PHE A 308 0.50 8.83 -2.84
CA PHE A 308 0.17 7.55 -3.50
C PHE A 308 -0.83 7.69 -4.66
N PRO A 309 -1.81 8.61 -4.62
CA PRO A 309 -2.67 8.87 -5.77
C PRO A 309 -1.91 9.24 -7.05
N MET A 310 -0.71 9.84 -6.98
CA MET A 310 0.06 10.24 -8.18
C MET A 310 0.52 9.04 -9.00
N PHE A 311 1.03 8.00 -8.34
CA PHE A 311 1.40 6.76 -9.02
C PHE A 311 0.18 5.97 -9.48
N GLN A 312 -0.90 6.01 -8.70
CA GLN A 312 -2.18 5.45 -9.14
C GLN A 312 -2.64 6.11 -10.45
N TYR A 313 -2.59 7.44 -10.55
CA TYR A 313 -2.94 8.15 -11.77
C TYR A 313 -2.00 7.77 -12.92
N ALA A 314 -0.68 7.70 -12.69
CA ALA A 314 0.26 7.25 -13.72
C ALA A 314 -0.13 5.86 -14.28
N GLN A 315 -0.49 4.91 -13.41
CA GLN A 315 -0.88 3.57 -13.83
C GLN A 315 -2.28 3.52 -14.47
N VAL A 316 -3.24 4.34 -14.03
CA VAL A 316 -4.55 4.45 -14.68
C VAL A 316 -4.41 5.00 -16.10
N LEU A 317 -3.60 6.04 -16.30
CA LEU A 317 -3.34 6.60 -17.63
C LEU A 317 -2.59 5.58 -18.51
N ALA A 318 -1.57 4.90 -17.97
CA ALA A 318 -0.82 3.89 -18.72
C ALA A 318 -1.67 2.66 -19.07
N ALA A 319 -2.57 2.24 -18.17
CA ALA A 319 -3.54 1.19 -18.46
C ALA A 319 -4.54 1.64 -19.52
N SER A 320 -4.98 2.89 -19.48
CA SER A 320 -5.89 3.45 -20.49
C SER A 320 -5.26 3.45 -21.89
N ASP A 321 -3.97 3.77 -22.00
CA ASP A 321 -3.25 3.72 -23.29
C ASP A 321 -3.24 2.29 -23.89
N LYS A 322 -3.12 1.27 -23.02
CA LYS A 322 -3.12 -0.15 -23.44
C LYS A 322 -4.52 -0.75 -23.64
N VAL A 323 -5.52 -0.32 -22.87
CA VAL A 323 -6.85 -0.96 -22.75
C VAL A 323 -7.93 -0.21 -23.51
N LEU A 324 -7.87 1.12 -23.53
CA LEU A 324 -8.88 1.99 -24.14
C LEU A 324 -8.38 2.68 -25.41
N GLY A 325 -7.08 2.54 -25.72
CA GLY A 325 -6.46 3.18 -26.89
C GLY A 325 -6.28 4.69 -26.74
N THR A 326 -6.17 5.19 -25.50
CA THR A 326 -5.74 6.57 -25.25
C THR A 326 -4.25 6.74 -25.56
N SER A 327 -3.75 7.96 -25.44
CA SER A 327 -2.38 8.30 -25.84
C SER A 327 -1.69 9.29 -24.91
N PHE A 328 -1.86 9.13 -23.60
CA PHE A 328 -1.27 10.03 -22.61
C PHE A 328 0.26 10.01 -22.65
N PHE A 329 0.85 8.83 -22.87
CA PHE A 329 2.30 8.63 -22.83
C PHE A 329 2.91 8.22 -24.18
N ILE A 330 2.15 8.29 -25.27
CA ILE A 330 2.58 7.91 -26.63
C ILE A 330 2.99 9.16 -27.43
N PRO A 331 4.29 9.46 -27.61
CA PRO A 331 4.73 10.70 -28.27
C PRO A 331 4.26 10.87 -29.72
N GLN A 332 4.12 9.77 -30.44
CA GLN A 332 3.66 9.73 -31.84
C GLN A 332 2.23 10.27 -31.99
N GLN A 333 1.46 10.28 -30.90
CA GLN A 333 0.10 10.80 -30.83
C GLN A 333 -0.02 12.06 -29.94
N GLY A 334 1.10 12.73 -29.63
CA GLY A 334 1.14 13.95 -28.82
C GLY A 334 1.16 13.72 -27.30
N GLY A 335 1.29 12.48 -26.84
CA GLY A 335 1.52 12.14 -25.44
C GLY A 335 2.94 12.51 -24.97
N SER A 336 3.18 12.44 -23.66
CA SER A 336 4.47 12.82 -23.05
C SER A 336 5.00 11.75 -22.11
N VAL A 337 6.16 11.18 -22.42
CA VAL A 337 6.84 10.23 -21.51
C VAL A 337 7.34 10.94 -20.24
N TRP A 338 7.69 12.22 -20.31
CA TRP A 338 8.04 13.02 -19.14
C TRP A 338 6.86 13.23 -18.19
N LEU A 339 5.62 13.19 -18.69
CA LEU A 339 4.44 13.23 -17.81
C LEU A 339 4.41 11.99 -16.93
N TYR A 340 4.69 10.80 -17.48
CA TYR A 340 4.77 9.57 -16.70
C TYR A 340 5.86 9.68 -15.63
N GLU A 341 7.07 10.08 -16.00
CA GLU A 341 8.19 10.24 -15.05
C GLU A 341 7.87 11.23 -13.93
N ASN A 342 7.26 12.38 -14.25
CA ASN A 342 6.84 13.35 -13.25
C ASN A 342 5.81 12.74 -12.28
N LEU A 343 4.75 12.10 -12.78
CA LEU A 343 3.72 11.49 -11.93
C LEU A 343 4.29 10.36 -11.06
N PHE A 344 5.17 9.55 -11.65
CA PHE A 344 5.84 8.46 -10.95
C PHE A 344 6.73 8.98 -9.83
N TRP A 345 7.64 9.91 -10.11
CA TRP A 345 8.59 10.41 -9.10
C TRP A 345 7.98 11.37 -8.09
N LEU A 346 6.91 12.07 -8.46
CA LEU A 346 6.13 12.87 -7.51
C LEU A 346 5.55 11.99 -6.39
N LEU A 347 5.31 10.69 -6.63
CA LEU A 347 5.21 9.70 -5.54
C LEU A 347 6.58 9.16 -5.12
N GLY A 348 7.36 8.62 -6.06
CA GLY A 348 8.46 7.71 -5.77
C GLY A 348 9.50 8.31 -4.83
N HIS A 349 9.71 9.63 -4.86
CA HIS A 349 10.58 10.28 -3.88
C HIS A 349 9.91 10.45 -2.50
N PRO A 350 8.69 11.01 -2.35
CA PRO A 350 8.00 10.95 -1.07
C PRO A 350 7.80 9.54 -0.48
N GLU A 351 7.59 8.51 -1.31
CA GLU A 351 7.40 7.12 -0.90
C GLU A 351 8.58 6.60 -0.07
N VAL A 352 9.82 6.91 -0.47
CA VAL A 352 10.98 6.48 0.32
C VAL A 352 10.98 7.08 1.73
N TYR A 353 10.39 8.27 1.91
CA TYR A 353 10.19 8.86 3.23
C TYR A 353 9.05 8.24 4.01
N VAL A 354 7.97 7.80 3.35
CA VAL A 354 6.90 7.01 3.97
C VAL A 354 7.48 5.74 4.62
N ILE A 355 8.55 5.19 4.06
CA ILE A 355 9.26 4.02 4.62
C ILE A 355 10.25 4.43 5.71
N VAL A 356 11.15 5.38 5.43
CA VAL A 356 12.29 5.66 6.32
C VAL A 356 11.92 6.44 7.59
N VAL A 357 10.92 7.31 7.54
CA VAL A 357 10.48 8.13 8.68
C VAL A 357 9.96 7.28 9.85
N PRO A 358 9.01 6.34 9.65
CA PRO A 358 8.50 5.51 10.73
C PRO A 358 9.55 4.50 11.21
N ALA A 359 10.43 4.00 10.33
CA ALA A 359 11.58 3.19 10.74
C ALA A 359 12.51 3.97 11.67
N THR A 360 12.83 5.22 11.30
CA THR A 360 13.64 6.14 12.11
C THR A 360 12.98 6.43 13.46
N ALA A 361 11.67 6.73 13.46
CA ALA A 361 10.93 6.96 14.69
C ALA A 361 10.87 5.72 15.60
N GLY A 362 10.79 4.52 15.01
CA GLY A 362 10.89 3.25 15.72
C GLY A 362 12.26 3.06 16.38
N ILE A 363 13.35 3.38 15.66
CA ILE A 363 14.71 3.36 16.23
C ILE A 363 14.79 4.33 17.43
N LEU A 364 14.26 5.55 17.31
CA LEU A 364 14.26 6.53 18.40
C LEU A 364 13.53 6.01 19.66
N GLU A 365 12.40 5.32 19.51
CA GLU A 365 11.72 4.67 20.65
C GLU A 365 12.54 3.54 21.26
N LEU A 366 13.13 2.67 20.43
CA LEU A 366 13.97 1.57 20.91
C LEU A 366 15.17 2.10 21.70
N MET A 367 15.80 3.17 21.22
CA MET A 367 16.93 3.81 21.89
C MET A 367 16.57 4.28 23.30
N VAL A 368 15.43 4.96 23.46
CA VAL A 368 14.96 5.43 24.78
C VAL A 368 14.79 4.25 25.76
N VAL A 369 14.23 3.15 25.29
CA VAL A 369 13.98 1.95 26.12
C VAL A 369 15.29 1.25 26.49
N PHE A 370 16.14 0.95 25.50
CA PHE A 370 17.33 0.12 25.72
C PHE A 370 18.50 0.89 26.33
N LEU A 371 18.61 2.20 26.07
CA LEU A 371 19.61 3.07 26.69
C LEU A 371 19.15 3.63 28.04
N ARG A 372 17.86 3.47 28.38
CA ARG A 372 17.23 3.97 29.62
C ARG A 372 17.44 5.47 29.82
N LYS A 373 17.46 6.23 28.73
CA LYS A 373 17.60 7.69 28.70
C LYS A 373 16.39 8.30 28.00
N PRO A 374 15.92 9.49 28.42
CA PRO A 374 14.90 10.20 27.66
C PRO A 374 15.43 10.57 26.27
N LEU A 375 14.52 10.71 25.31
CA LEU A 375 14.87 11.12 23.95
C LEU A 375 15.50 12.52 23.98
N PHE A 376 16.71 12.64 23.45
CA PHE A 376 17.37 13.93 23.34
C PHE A 376 16.60 14.85 22.39
N SER A 377 16.23 16.04 22.86
CA SER A 377 15.57 17.09 22.06
C SER A 377 14.37 16.62 21.22
N TYR A 378 13.29 16.17 21.89
CA TYR A 378 12.03 15.77 21.24
C TYR A 378 11.51 16.79 20.21
N LYS A 379 11.58 18.09 20.50
CA LYS A 379 11.11 19.14 19.58
C LYS A 379 11.93 19.17 18.28
N LEU A 380 13.24 18.93 18.37
CA LEU A 380 14.12 18.88 17.20
C LEU A 380 13.82 17.66 16.33
N ALA A 381 13.49 16.52 16.95
CA ALA A 381 13.03 15.33 16.22
C ALA A 381 11.72 15.60 15.46
N VAL A 382 10.75 16.23 16.12
CA VAL A 382 9.47 16.63 15.49
C VAL A 382 9.72 17.61 14.34
N ALA A 383 10.61 18.59 14.52
CA ALA A 383 11.00 19.52 13.45
C ALA A 383 11.67 18.80 12.27
N GLY A 384 12.50 17.78 12.54
CA GLY A 384 13.10 16.93 11.52
C GLY A 384 12.04 16.22 10.68
N PHE A 385 11.06 15.56 11.31
CA PHE A 385 9.95 14.92 10.58
C PHE A 385 9.11 15.93 9.78
N ALA A 386 8.75 17.06 10.38
CA ALA A 386 7.97 18.09 9.70
C ALA A 386 8.73 18.66 8.48
N GLY A 387 10.05 18.87 8.61
CA GLY A 387 10.90 19.32 7.52
C GLY A 387 11.00 18.32 6.38
N VAL A 388 11.18 17.03 6.69
CA VAL A 388 11.16 15.96 5.66
C VAL A 388 9.81 15.94 4.92
N VAL A 389 8.69 15.97 5.65
CA VAL A 389 7.36 16.00 5.04
C VAL A 389 7.20 17.21 4.12
N GLY A 390 7.57 18.41 4.61
CA GLY A 390 7.42 19.65 3.85
C GLY A 390 8.27 19.73 2.59
N ILE A 391 9.52 19.27 2.64
CA ILE A 391 10.47 19.35 1.52
C ILE A 391 10.30 18.18 0.54
N SER A 392 9.79 17.02 0.99
CA SER A 392 9.60 15.83 0.13
C SER A 392 8.79 16.11 -1.15
N ALA A 393 7.91 17.11 -1.11
CA ALA A 393 7.04 17.53 -2.20
C ALA A 393 7.77 18.24 -3.35
N VAL A 394 8.99 18.74 -3.15
CA VAL A 394 9.67 19.67 -4.08
C VAL A 394 11.04 19.20 -4.52
N VAL A 395 11.30 17.89 -4.48
CA VAL A 395 12.63 17.31 -4.75
C VAL A 395 12.65 16.24 -5.83
N TRP A 396 11.49 15.76 -6.30
CA TRP A 396 11.39 14.55 -7.13
C TRP A 396 12.18 14.59 -8.45
N VAL A 397 12.37 15.78 -9.02
CA VAL A 397 13.05 15.96 -10.32
C VAL A 397 14.52 15.55 -10.28
N HIS A 398 15.14 15.32 -9.11
CA HIS A 398 16.50 14.75 -9.09
C HIS A 398 16.60 13.36 -9.71
N HIS A 399 15.48 12.64 -9.85
CA HIS A 399 15.44 11.38 -10.58
C HIS A 399 15.37 11.56 -12.11
N MET A 400 15.27 12.82 -12.57
CA MET A 400 15.00 13.19 -13.96
C MET A 400 16.11 14.09 -14.55
N TYR A 401 17.22 14.32 -13.86
CA TYR A 401 18.27 15.23 -14.34
C TYR A 401 18.85 14.86 -15.73
N MET A 402 18.87 13.57 -16.05
CA MET A 402 19.42 13.07 -17.32
C MET A 402 18.36 12.89 -18.40
N THR A 403 17.10 13.25 -18.15
CA THR A 403 15.99 12.98 -19.09
C THR A 403 15.74 14.14 -20.05
N GLY A 404 16.44 15.27 -19.88
CA GLY A 404 16.27 16.49 -20.67
C GLY A 404 15.04 17.31 -20.30
N PHE A 405 14.27 16.87 -19.29
CA PHE A 405 13.11 17.60 -18.79
C PHE A 405 13.53 18.91 -18.10
N ALA A 406 12.98 20.03 -18.58
CA ALA A 406 13.10 21.36 -18.00
C ALA A 406 14.50 21.69 -17.40
N PRO A 407 15.57 21.80 -18.22
CA PRO A 407 16.95 21.95 -17.71
C PRO A 407 17.14 23.12 -16.74
N ALA A 408 16.39 24.20 -16.92
CA ALA A 408 16.41 25.37 -16.01
C ALA A 408 15.93 25.05 -14.58
N ALA A 409 15.13 24.00 -14.40
CA ALA A 409 14.68 23.53 -13.09
C ALA A 409 15.76 22.72 -12.34
N GLY A 410 16.84 22.31 -13.01
CA GLY A 410 17.89 21.48 -12.41
C GLY A 410 18.50 22.10 -11.15
N TYR A 411 18.94 23.36 -11.20
CA TYR A 411 19.54 24.03 -10.04
C TYR A 411 18.58 24.20 -8.85
N PRO A 412 17.32 24.68 -9.02
CA PRO A 412 16.34 24.70 -7.94
C PRO A 412 16.08 23.34 -7.28
N PHE A 413 15.96 22.27 -8.08
CA PHE A 413 15.74 20.92 -7.55
C PHE A 413 16.99 20.34 -6.88
N MET A 414 18.18 20.70 -7.35
CA MET A 414 19.43 20.34 -6.69
C MET A 414 19.49 20.98 -5.30
N LEU A 415 19.24 22.28 -5.20
CA LEU A 415 19.23 23.00 -3.91
C LEU A 415 18.21 22.42 -2.93
N SER A 416 16.96 22.21 -3.37
CA SER A 416 15.93 21.64 -2.50
C SER A 416 16.24 20.20 -2.08
N THR A 417 16.86 19.41 -2.95
CA THR A 417 17.34 18.06 -2.63
C THR A 417 18.41 18.10 -1.56
N GLU A 418 19.38 19.02 -1.65
CA GLU A 418 20.38 19.18 -0.59
C GLU A 418 19.75 19.66 0.73
N LEU A 419 18.77 20.55 0.68
CA LEU A 419 18.10 21.07 1.88
C LEU A 419 17.39 19.99 2.71
N ILE A 420 16.92 18.89 2.09
CA ILE A 420 16.25 17.80 2.84
C ILE A 420 17.21 17.06 3.79
N SER A 421 18.52 17.13 3.53
CA SER A 421 19.54 16.56 4.41
C SER A 421 19.58 17.23 5.78
N ILE A 422 19.16 18.50 5.88
CA ILE A 422 19.17 19.27 7.14
C ILE A 422 18.12 18.73 8.13
N PRO A 423 16.82 18.63 7.78
CA PRO A 423 15.83 18.00 8.65
C PRO A 423 16.15 16.55 9.01
N PHE A 424 16.71 15.76 8.09
CA PHE A 424 17.13 14.40 8.41
C PHE A 424 18.34 14.40 9.36
N GLY A 425 19.29 15.33 9.17
CA GLY A 425 20.41 15.56 10.06
C GLY A 425 19.99 15.86 11.50
N PHE A 426 18.87 16.57 11.70
CA PHE A 426 18.29 16.76 13.04
C PHE A 426 17.94 15.43 13.71
N LEU A 427 17.40 14.46 12.97
CA LEU A 427 17.07 13.13 13.49
C LEU A 427 18.35 12.37 13.89
N VAL A 428 19.40 12.47 13.08
CA VAL A 428 20.71 11.86 13.39
C VAL A 428 21.33 12.49 14.64
N LEU A 429 21.30 13.82 14.78
CA LEU A 429 21.78 14.51 15.97
C LEU A 429 20.97 14.12 17.23
N VAL A 430 19.66 13.92 17.08
CA VAL A 430 18.80 13.40 18.16
C VAL A 430 19.20 11.97 18.56
N MET A 431 19.49 11.11 17.59
CA MET A 431 20.02 9.76 17.88
C MET A 431 21.34 9.87 18.67
N LEU A 432 22.30 10.64 18.16
CA LEU A 432 23.61 10.82 18.79
C LEU A 432 23.50 11.38 20.20
N GLY A 433 22.65 12.38 20.44
CA GLY A 433 22.47 12.95 21.77
C GLY A 433 21.69 12.05 22.74
N THR A 434 20.96 11.06 22.23
CA THR A 434 20.26 10.07 23.07
C THR A 434 21.19 8.94 23.53
N MET A 435 22.21 8.59 22.71
CA MET A 435 23.31 7.72 23.11
C MET A 435 24.14 8.34 24.22
#